data_AF-A0A7R9EKV5-F1
#
_entry.id   AF-A0A7R9EKV5-F1
#
_cell.length_a   1.000
_cell.length_b   1.000
_cell.length_c   1.000
_cell.angle_alpha   90.00
_cell.angle_beta   90.00
_cell.angle_gamma   90.00
#
_symmetry.space_group_name_H-M   'P 1'
#
loop_
_entity.id
_entity.type
_entity.pdbx_description
1 polymer ?
#
loop_
_entity_poly.entity_id
_entity_poly.type
_entity_poly.pdbx_seq_one_letter_code
_entity_poly.pdbx_strand_id
1 'polypeptide(L)'
;MSLHDWGDTVIGMVGATAMNETSSRSHAIFTITIENGDVGEDGKQHIKMGKLHLVDLAGSERQSKTGATGLRLKEATKINLSLSTLGNVISALVDGKSTHIPYRNSKLTRLLQDSLGGNSKTVMVRYF
;
A
#
# COMPACT_ATOMS: atom_id res chain seq x y z
N MET A 1 -16.38 -19.20 -20.61
CA MET A 1 -17.23 -18.01 -20.35
C MET A 1 -16.28 -16.84 -20.08
N SER A 2 -16.50 -15.70 -20.74
CA SER A 2 -15.46 -14.78 -21.23
C SER A 2 -14.81 -13.87 -20.18
N LEU A 3 -13.60 -13.41 -20.54
CA LEU A 3 -12.72 -12.46 -19.85
C LEU A 3 -13.30 -11.03 -19.66
N HIS A 4 -14.62 -10.84 -19.83
CA HIS A 4 -15.24 -9.52 -20.02
C HIS A 4 -15.90 -8.93 -18.76
N ASP A 5 -15.97 -9.68 -17.66
CA ASP A 5 -16.73 -9.27 -16.45
C ASP A 5 -15.89 -8.67 -15.31
N TRP A 6 -14.58 -8.42 -15.50
CA TRP A 6 -13.71 -7.83 -14.48
C TRP A 6 -13.59 -6.30 -14.55
N GLY A 7 -14.51 -5.62 -15.24
CA GLY A 7 -14.43 -4.21 -15.60
C GLY A 7 -14.62 -3.17 -14.48
N ASP A 8 -15.22 -3.50 -13.33
CA ASP A 8 -15.85 -2.46 -12.50
C ASP A 8 -15.23 -2.16 -11.13
N THR A 9 -13.96 -2.48 -10.87
CA THR A 9 -13.27 -1.96 -9.67
C THR A 9 -11.78 -1.67 -9.89
N VAL A 10 -11.45 -1.02 -11.00
CA VAL A 10 -10.14 -0.39 -11.17
C VAL A 10 -10.36 1.08 -11.50
N ILE A 11 -10.52 1.91 -10.46
CA ILE A 11 -10.26 3.35 -10.60
C ILE A 11 -8.75 3.54 -10.53
N GLY A 12 -8.06 3.04 -11.55
CA GLY A 12 -6.69 3.41 -11.85
C GLY A 12 -6.76 4.60 -12.80
N MET A 13 -6.34 5.78 -12.35
CA MET A 13 -6.08 6.89 -13.26
C MET A 13 -4.95 6.46 -14.21
N VAL A 14 -5.31 5.93 -15.38
CA VAL A 14 -4.37 5.66 -16.46
C VAL A 14 -4.05 6.99 -17.12
N GLY A 15 -2.95 7.58 -16.69
CA GLY A 15 -2.24 8.63 -17.41
C GLY A 15 -0.82 8.15 -17.67
N ALA A 16 -0.59 7.50 -18.81
CA ALA A 16 0.77 7.34 -19.31
C ALA A 16 1.23 8.70 -19.85
N THR A 17 2.15 9.37 -19.16
CA THR A 17 3.15 10.31 -19.74
C THR A 17 3.96 11.03 -18.64
N ALA A 18 5.26 11.19 -18.91
CA ALA A 18 6.27 11.95 -18.16
C ALA A 18 6.59 11.46 -16.72
N MET A 19 7.63 10.64 -16.67
CA MET A 19 8.46 10.39 -15.50
C MET A 19 8.80 11.71 -14.78
N ASN A 20 8.54 11.76 -13.46
CA ASN A 20 9.31 12.50 -12.46
C ASN A 20 8.81 13.84 -11.84
N GLU A 21 7.51 14.15 -11.80
CA GLU A 21 7.01 15.16 -10.82
C GLU A 21 5.75 14.73 -10.07
N THR A 22 4.91 13.90 -10.69
CA THR A 22 3.66 13.42 -10.06
C THR A 22 3.87 12.12 -9.26
N SER A 23 4.83 11.27 -9.65
CA SER A 23 5.09 9.98 -8.99
C SER A 23 5.69 10.11 -7.59
N SER A 24 6.49 11.15 -7.34
CA SER A 24 7.03 11.42 -6.00
C SER A 24 5.96 11.90 -5.00
N ARG A 25 4.73 12.15 -5.45
CA ARG A 25 3.69 12.85 -4.69
C ARG A 25 2.46 11.99 -4.37
N SER A 26 2.44 10.73 -4.75
CA SER A 26 1.35 9.81 -4.42
C SER A 26 1.89 8.42 -4.12
N HIS A 27 1.15 7.67 -3.29
CA HIS A 27 1.41 6.25 -3.06
C HIS A 27 0.54 5.45 -4.02
N ALA A 28 1.11 4.44 -4.66
CA ALA A 28 0.37 3.50 -5.49
C ALA A 28 0.40 2.12 -4.84
N ILE A 29 -0.75 1.44 -4.83
CA ILE A 29 -0.87 0.06 -4.38
C ILE A 29 -1.53 -0.71 -5.51
N PHE A 30 -0.78 -1.64 -6.09
CA PHE A 30 -1.31 -2.59 -7.06
C PHE A 30 -1.43 -3.96 -6.37
N THR A 31 -2.62 -4.54 -6.42
CA THR A 31 -2.91 -5.81 -5.75
C THR A 31 -3.26 -6.86 -6.79
N ILE A 32 -2.52 -7.97 -6.76
CA ILE A 32 -2.82 -9.17 -7.53
C ILE A 32 -3.42 -10.19 -6.57
N THR A 33 -4.59 -10.69 -6.90
CA THR A 33 -5.26 -11.77 -6.18
C THR A 33 -5.35 -12.97 -7.11
N ILE A 34 -4.89 -14.13 -6.64
CA ILE A 34 -4.99 -15.40 -7.33
C ILE A 34 -5.87 -16.30 -6.48
N GLU A 35 -6.94 -16.82 -7.06
CA GLU A 35 -7.81 -17.81 -6.44
C GLU A 35 -7.69 -19.13 -7.20
N ASN A 36 -7.46 -20.21 -6.47
CA ASN A 36 -7.44 -21.56 -7.00
C ASN A 36 -8.47 -22.40 -6.25
N GLY A 37 -9.49 -22.87 -6.95
CA GLY A 37 -10.48 -23.79 -6.43
C GLY A 37 -10.16 -25.21 -6.88
N ASP A 38 -10.00 -26.13 -5.94
CA ASP A 38 -9.78 -27.54 -6.22
C ASP A 38 -10.73 -28.41 -5.40
N VAL A 39 -11.11 -29.58 -5.90
CA VAL A 39 -11.94 -30.52 -5.15
C VAL A 39 -10.99 -31.47 -4.43
N GLY A 40 -11.03 -31.45 -3.10
CA GLY A 40 -10.20 -32.30 -2.26
C GLY A 40 -10.61 -33.76 -2.36
N GLU A 41 -9.77 -34.65 -1.84
CA GLU A 41 -10.09 -36.09 -1.72
C GLU A 41 -11.36 -36.36 -0.88
N ASP A 42 -11.76 -35.39 -0.05
CA ASP A 42 -13.01 -35.39 0.73
C ASP A 42 -14.26 -35.02 -0.10
N GLY A 43 -14.10 -34.78 -1.40
CA GLY A 43 -15.17 -34.34 -2.30
C GLY A 43 -15.63 -32.91 -2.07
N LYS A 44 -14.98 -32.15 -1.18
CA LYS A 44 -15.33 -30.75 -0.89
C LYS A 44 -14.51 -29.80 -1.74
N GLN A 45 -15.09 -28.64 -2.02
CA GLN A 45 -14.39 -27.56 -2.70
C GLN A 45 -13.46 -26.84 -1.70
N HIS A 46 -12.17 -26.81 -2.01
CA HIS A 46 -11.15 -26.07 -1.28
C HIS A 46 -10.71 -24.88 -2.12
N ILE A 47 -10.78 -23.68 -1.55
CA ILE A 47 -10.33 -22.46 -2.21
C ILE A 47 -9.03 -22.00 -1.54
N LYS A 48 -7.96 -21.92 -2.34
CA LYS A 48 -6.69 -21.31 -1.95
C LYS A 48 -6.61 -19.94 -2.58
N MET A 49 -6.33 -18.92 -1.77
CA MET A 49 -6.18 -17.54 -2.21
C MET A 49 -4.75 -17.07 -1.93
N GLY A 50 -4.06 -16.58 -2.96
CA GLY A 50 -2.81 -15.84 -2.85
C GLY A 50 -3.04 -14.37 -3.11
N LYS A 51 -2.41 -13.49 -2.33
CA LYS A 51 -2.45 -12.04 -2.53
C LYS A 51 -1.04 -11.48 -2.57
N LEU A 52 -0.73 -10.71 -3.62
CA LEU A 52 0.52 -9.99 -3.78
C LEU A 52 0.24 -8.49 -3.86
N HIS A 53 0.85 -7.74 -2.96
CA HIS A 53 0.82 -6.27 -2.98
C HIS A 53 2.14 -5.73 -3.55
N LEU A 54 2.04 -4.99 -4.64
CA LEU A 54 3.12 -4.18 -5.19
C LEU A 54 2.85 -2.72 -4.80
N VAL A 55 3.68 -2.19 -3.91
CA VAL A 55 3.48 -0.87 -3.32
C VAL A 55 4.61 0.05 -3.78
N ASP A 56 4.24 1.15 -4.43
CA ASP A 56 5.14 2.26 -4.71
C ASP A 56 4.86 3.39 -3.72
N LEU A 57 5.90 3.82 -3.02
CA LEU A 57 5.80 4.84 -1.97
C LEU A 57 6.33 6.17 -2.49
N ALA A 58 5.58 7.23 -2.22
CA ALA A 58 5.97 8.61 -2.49
C ALA A 58 7.29 8.97 -1.79
N GLY A 59 7.88 10.09 -2.22
CA GLY A 59 9.09 10.64 -1.62
C GLY A 59 8.91 11.04 -0.15
N SER A 60 9.95 10.83 0.65
CA SER A 60 9.99 11.17 2.09
C SER A 60 10.72 12.48 2.38
N GLU A 61 10.93 13.32 1.37
CA GLU A 61 11.74 14.52 1.48
C GLU A 61 11.17 15.54 2.47
N ARG A 62 12.08 16.23 3.15
CA ARG A 62 11.72 17.24 4.15
C ARG A 62 11.14 18.48 3.46
N GLN A 63 9.96 18.89 3.91
CA GLN A 63 9.24 20.06 3.38
C GLN A 63 10.05 21.36 3.47
N SER A 64 10.90 21.51 4.49
CA SER A 64 11.77 22.69 4.62
C SER A 64 12.77 22.84 3.46
N LYS A 65 13.01 21.77 2.69
CA LYS A 65 13.87 21.79 1.50
C LYS A 65 13.11 21.99 0.18
N THR A 66 11.77 21.91 0.18
CA THR A 66 10.98 21.94 -1.06
C THR A 66 10.48 23.32 -1.45
N GLY A 67 10.51 24.30 -0.52
CA GLY A 67 9.97 25.64 -0.77
C GLY A 67 8.47 25.67 -1.08
N ALA A 68 7.75 24.58 -0.82
CA ALA A 68 6.34 24.45 -1.17
C ALA A 68 5.46 25.39 -0.34
N THR A 69 4.54 26.08 -0.99
CA THR A 69 3.58 27.01 -0.35
C THR A 69 2.13 26.62 -0.68
N GLY A 70 1.18 27.13 0.12
CA GLY A 70 -0.25 26.98 -0.13
C GLY A 70 -0.71 25.53 -0.27
N LEU A 71 -1.33 25.19 -1.41
CA LEU A 71 -1.85 23.85 -1.69
C LEU A 71 -0.75 22.79 -1.79
N ARG A 72 0.41 23.13 -2.38
CA ARG A 72 1.54 22.21 -2.49
C ARG A 72 2.10 21.81 -1.12
N LEU A 73 2.12 22.75 -0.17
CA LEU A 73 2.53 22.45 1.21
C LEU A 73 1.56 21.47 1.86
N LYS A 74 0.24 21.70 1.75
CA LYS A 74 -0.79 20.81 2.29
C LYS A 74 -0.69 19.39 1.72
N GLU A 75 -0.39 19.26 0.44
CA GLU A 75 -0.20 17.96 -0.20
C GLU A 75 1.05 17.25 0.29
N ALA A 76 2.19 17.95 0.31
CA ALA A 76 3.44 17.44 0.88
C ALA A 76 3.27 16.98 2.34
N THR A 77 2.42 17.68 3.12
CA THR A 77 2.17 17.31 4.52
C THR A 77 1.44 15.99 4.59
N LYS A 78 0.46 15.75 3.72
CA LYS A 78 -0.29 14.49 3.66
C LYS A 78 0.60 13.32 3.23
N ILE A 79 1.47 13.53 2.25
CA ILE A 79 2.46 12.53 1.80
C ILE A 79 3.34 12.12 2.97
N ASN A 80 4.00 13.09 3.61
CA ASN A 80 4.88 12.83 4.75
C ASN A 80 4.16 12.27 5.97
N LEU A 81 2.91 12.65 6.22
CA LEU A 81 2.09 12.08 7.29
C LEU A 81 1.89 10.57 7.10
N SER A 82 1.53 10.14 5.89
CA SER A 82 1.34 8.71 5.62
C SER A 82 2.64 7.90 5.75
N LEU A 83 3.78 8.43 5.30
CA LEU A 83 5.09 7.80 5.46
C LEU A 83 5.56 7.76 6.92
N SER A 84 5.34 8.85 7.68
CA SER A 84 5.66 8.90 9.11
C SER A 84 4.79 7.93 9.91
N THR A 85 3.50 7.82 9.55
CA THR A 85 2.59 6.84 10.15
C THR A 85 3.04 5.41 9.86
N LEU A 86 3.48 5.12 8.64
CA LEU A 86 4.07 3.83 8.28
C LEU A 86 5.29 3.50 9.15
N GLY A 87 6.21 4.46 9.32
CA GLY A 87 7.34 4.34 10.23
C GLY A 87 6.92 4.04 11.68
N ASN A 88 5.91 4.76 12.19
CA ASN A 88 5.39 4.54 13.54
C ASN A 88 4.75 3.15 13.72
N VAL A 89 4.02 2.66 12.71
CA VAL A 89 3.47 1.30 12.71
C VAL A 89 4.58 0.26 12.78
N ILE A 90 5.60 0.38 11.94
CA ILE A 90 6.75 -0.54 11.94
C ILE A 90 7.47 -0.50 13.29
N SER A 91 7.75 0.68 13.84
CA SER A 91 8.38 0.82 15.15
C SER A 91 7.57 0.18 16.26
N ALA A 92 6.25 0.36 16.27
CA ALA A 92 5.37 -0.25 17.27
C ALA A 92 5.33 -1.78 17.16
N LEU A 93 5.38 -2.32 15.94
CA LEU A 93 5.45 -3.77 15.70
C LEU A 93 6.78 -4.37 16.14
N VAL A 94 7.89 -3.66 15.92
CA VAL A 94 9.23 -4.11 16.31
C VAL A 94 9.44 -4.03 17.82
N ASP A 95 8.94 -2.98 18.49
CA ASP A 95 9.06 -2.85 19.95
C ASP A 95 8.28 -3.94 20.70
N GLY A 96 7.18 -4.43 20.13
CA GLY A 96 6.40 -5.57 20.66
C GLY A 96 5.67 -5.32 21.98
N LYS A 97 5.89 -4.17 22.63
CA LYS A 97 5.24 -3.76 23.90
C LYS A 97 4.01 -2.89 23.68
N SER A 98 3.85 -2.35 22.47
CA SER A 98 2.70 -1.51 22.15
C SER A 98 1.42 -2.32 22.11
N THR A 99 0.47 -2.00 22.99
CA THR A 99 -0.87 -2.60 23.00
C THR A 99 -1.73 -2.17 21.81
N HIS A 100 -1.39 -1.04 21.19
CA HIS A 100 -2.11 -0.48 20.05
C HIS A 100 -1.15 -0.14 18.91
N ILE A 101 -1.39 -0.72 17.74
CA ILE A 101 -0.66 -0.38 16.51
C ILE A 101 -1.49 0.63 15.69
N PRO A 102 -0.95 1.81 15.35
CA PRO A 102 -1.71 2.94 14.81
C PRO A 102 -2.04 2.82 13.31
N TYR A 103 -2.49 1.66 12.83
CA TYR A 103 -2.83 1.44 11.42
C TYR A 103 -3.88 2.41 10.88
N ARG A 104 -4.76 2.93 11.75
CA ARG A 104 -5.87 3.82 11.37
C ARG A 104 -5.47 5.26 11.10
N ASN A 105 -4.25 5.66 11.46
CA ASN A 105 -3.80 7.05 11.35
C ASN A 105 -3.51 7.47 9.90
N SER A 106 -3.41 6.52 8.96
CA SER A 106 -3.36 6.80 7.53
C SER A 106 -4.09 5.74 6.71
N LYS A 107 -4.60 6.12 5.53
CA LYS A 107 -5.22 5.16 4.59
C LYS A 107 -4.21 4.11 4.13
N LEU A 108 -2.96 4.52 3.90
CA LEU A 108 -1.86 3.64 3.49
C LEU A 108 -1.64 2.52 4.52
N THR A 109 -1.44 2.87 5.79
CA THR A 109 -1.21 1.87 6.84
C THR A 109 -2.43 1.00 7.13
N ARG A 110 -3.64 1.49 6.85
CA ARG A 110 -4.86 0.69 6.96
C ARG A 110 -4.99 -0.33 5.84
N LEU A 111 -4.59 0.01 4.61
CA LEU A 111 -4.55 -0.92 3.48
C LEU A 111 -3.46 -1.98 3.67
N LEU A 112 -2.31 -1.59 4.24
CA LEU A 112 -1.16 -2.46 4.45
C LEU A 112 -1.17 -3.21 5.79
N GLN A 113 -2.25 -3.10 6.57
CA GLN A 113 -2.31 -3.70 7.92
C GLN A 113 -2.01 -5.20 7.89
N ASP A 114 -2.61 -5.93 6.95
CA ASP A 114 -2.41 -7.38 6.79
C ASP A 114 -0.98 -7.72 6.31
N SER A 115 -0.39 -6.84 5.50
CA SER A 115 0.99 -7.01 5.03
C SER A 115 2.01 -6.76 6.14
N LEU A 116 1.80 -5.77 7.01
CA LEU A 116 2.80 -5.32 7.98
C LEU A 116 2.78 -6.12 9.30
N GLY A 117 1.60 -6.49 9.79
CA GLY A 117 1.47 -7.23 11.06
C GLY A 117 0.49 -8.39 11.00
N GLY A 118 0.00 -8.76 9.81
CA GLY A 118 -0.81 -9.95 9.57
C GLY A 118 0.02 -11.15 9.13
N ASN A 119 -0.65 -12.10 8.49
CA ASN A 119 -0.03 -13.35 8.03
C ASN A 119 0.50 -13.23 6.59
N SER A 120 1.33 -12.22 6.35
CA SER A 120 1.94 -11.96 5.05
C SER A 120 3.46 -11.99 5.13
N LYS A 121 4.11 -12.40 4.04
CA LYS A 121 5.54 -12.14 3.85
C LYS A 121 5.68 -10.78 3.20
N THR A 122 6.41 -9.88 3.86
CA THR A 122 6.58 -8.49 3.41
C THR A 122 8.04 -8.12 3.38
N VAL A 123 8.44 -7.48 2.28
CA VAL A 123 9.79 -6.96 2.07
C VAL A 123 9.66 -5.48 1.73
N MET A 124 10.48 -4.65 2.38
CA MET A 124 10.60 -3.23 2.06
C MET A 124 11.96 -2.98 1.42
N VAL A 125 11.96 -2.27 0.29
CA VAL A 125 13.17 -1.89 -0.44
C VAL A 125 13.37 -0.39 -0.29
N ARG A 126 14.61 0.03 -0.04
CA ARG A 126 14.99 1.44 0.04
C ARG A 126 15.85 1.79 -1.17
N TYR A 127 15.44 2.80 -1.92
CA TYR A 127 16.27 3.46 -2.91
C TYR A 127 17.10 4.56 -2.21
N PHE A 128 18.40 4.61 -2.47
CA PHE A 128 19.34 5.59 -1.91
C PHE A 128 19.50 6.80 -2.82
#